data_AF-K1RG01-F1
#
_entry.id   AF-K1RG01-F1
#
_cell.length_a   1.000
_cell.length_b   1.000
_cell.length_c   1.000
_cell.angle_alpha   90.00
_cell.angle_beta   90.00
_cell.angle_gamma   90.00
#
_symmetry.space_group_name_H-M   'P 1'
#
loop_
_entity.id
_entity.type
_entity.pdbx_description
1 polymer ?
#
loop_
_entity_poly.entity_id
_entity_poly.type
_entity_poly.pdbx_seq_one_letter_code
_entity_poly.pdbx_strand_id
1 'polypeptide(L)'
;MQGVPSPTQVWMSHGDTITSVPDTYRVIASTEDVRYAAFRIEGERSWGIQFHPEVYHSTDGITLLRNFVVGICGCKQDWTPESFVETTVRELREKLGDDRVVLGLSGGVDSSVAAVLLHRAIGKNLYCIFVDSGLLRKNEFDSVLESYKGMGLNVKGVKAHDRFLGDL
;
A
#
# COMPACT_ATOMS: atom_id res chain seq x y z
N MET A 1 -0.49 26.14 4.70
CA MET A 1 -1.80 25.47 4.79
C MET A 1 -2.66 25.90 3.61
N GLN A 2 -2.39 25.36 2.42
CA GLN A 2 -3.15 25.73 1.22
C GLN A 2 -4.38 24.83 1.10
N GLY A 3 -5.57 25.40 0.92
CA GLY A 3 -6.79 24.60 0.76
C GLY A 3 -7.25 23.83 2.00
N VAL A 4 -6.74 24.19 3.19
CA VAL A 4 -7.21 23.68 4.48
C VAL A 4 -8.06 24.79 5.13
N PRO A 5 -9.31 24.52 5.54
CA PRO A 5 -10.15 25.51 6.19
C PRO A 5 -9.59 25.94 7.56
N SER A 6 -9.99 27.13 8.00
CA SER A 6 -9.69 27.63 9.35
C SER A 6 -11.01 28.08 9.99
N PRO A 7 -11.50 27.41 11.05
CA PRO A 7 -10.88 26.26 11.73
C PRO A 7 -10.96 24.96 10.91
N THR A 8 -10.14 23.97 11.27
CA THR A 8 -10.16 22.58 10.77
C THR A 8 -10.11 21.61 11.95
N GLN A 9 -10.65 20.40 11.79
CA GLN A 9 -10.63 19.35 12.80
C GLN A 9 -9.38 18.48 12.65
N VAL A 10 -8.68 18.23 13.75
CA VAL A 10 -7.48 17.40 13.80
C VAL A 10 -7.53 16.39 14.94
N TRP A 11 -6.84 15.27 14.77
CA TRP A 11 -6.57 14.30 15.84
C TRP A 11 -5.30 14.69 16.60
N MET A 12 -5.49 15.44 17.69
CA MET A 12 -4.40 15.99 18.49
C MET A 12 -3.69 14.92 19.32
N SER A 13 -2.35 14.96 19.38
CA SER A 13 -1.60 14.18 20.36
C SER A 13 -1.65 14.88 21.72
N HIS A 14 -2.05 14.15 22.75
CA HIS A 14 -2.18 14.64 24.14
C HIS A 14 -1.08 14.11 25.07
N GLY A 15 0.03 13.63 24.51
CA GLY A 15 1.23 13.30 25.29
C GLY A 15 1.95 14.58 25.71
N ASP A 16 3.21 14.69 25.33
CA ASP A 16 4.00 15.90 25.58
C ASP A 16 3.54 17.05 24.67
N THR A 17 3.57 18.27 25.21
CA THR A 17 3.29 19.50 24.46
C THR A 17 4.50 20.41 24.45
N ILE A 18 4.73 21.07 23.33
CA ILE A 18 5.78 22.07 23.19
C ILE A 18 5.33 23.32 23.94
N THR A 19 6.11 23.75 24.94
CA THR A 19 5.79 24.95 25.75
C THR A 19 6.45 26.23 25.24
N SER A 20 7.50 26.10 24.43
CA SER A 20 8.20 27.22 23.78
C SER A 20 8.91 26.74 22.51
N VAL A 21 9.09 27.66 21.56
CA VAL A 21 9.90 27.47 20.36
C VAL A 21 10.88 28.65 20.25
N PRO A 22 12.02 28.50 19.56
CA PRO A 22 12.90 29.63 19.27
C PRO A 22 12.16 30.78 18.56
N ASP A 23 12.56 32.03 18.81
CA ASP A 23 11.94 33.21 18.19
C ASP A 23 12.04 33.22 16.66
N THR A 24 12.98 32.45 16.11
CA THR A 24 13.14 32.25 14.67
C THR A 24 12.06 31.33 14.08
N TYR A 25 11.28 30.61 14.89
CA TYR A 25 10.25 29.71 14.39
C TYR A 25 8.95 30.48 14.19
N ARG A 26 8.26 30.18 13.09
CA ARG A 26 6.97 30.77 12.79
C ARG A 26 5.85 29.82 13.19
N VAL A 27 5.09 30.18 14.22
CA VAL A 27 3.85 29.46 14.58
C VAL A 27 2.81 29.67 13.48
N ILE A 28 2.19 28.59 13.02
CA ILE A 28 1.23 28.61 11.90
C ILE A 28 -0.12 27.98 12.23
N ALA A 29 -0.25 27.29 13.38
CA ALA A 29 -1.55 26.90 13.93
C ALA A 29 -1.47 26.73 15.45
N SER A 30 -2.61 26.93 16.09
CA SER A 30 -2.85 26.75 17.52
C SER A 30 -4.26 26.24 17.74
N THR A 31 -4.48 25.61 18.89
CA THR A 31 -5.82 25.38 19.45
C THR A 31 -6.03 26.26 20.68
N GLU A 32 -7.16 26.11 21.36
CA GLU A 32 -7.42 26.78 22.64
C GLU A 32 -6.38 26.39 23.70
N ASP A 33 -6.02 25.11 23.79
CA ASP A 33 -5.10 24.58 24.81
C ASP A 33 -3.64 24.43 24.33
N VAL A 34 -3.41 24.36 23.01
CA VAL A 34 -2.09 24.06 22.43
C VAL A 34 -1.63 25.21 21.54
N ARG A 35 -0.77 26.07 22.07
CA ARG A 35 -0.24 27.24 21.35
C ARG A 35 0.60 26.88 20.12
N TYR A 36 1.37 25.80 20.20
CA TYR A 36 2.33 25.39 19.15
C TYR A 36 1.85 24.16 18.38
N ALA A 37 0.57 24.14 17.99
CA ALA A 37 -0.03 22.98 17.30
C ALA A 37 0.60 22.72 15.92
N ALA A 38 1.06 23.78 15.24
CA ALA A 38 1.96 23.65 14.09
C ALA A 38 2.89 24.87 13.96
N PHE A 39 4.12 24.64 13.50
CA PHE A 39 5.11 25.68 13.27
C PHE A 39 6.00 25.35 12.07
N ARG A 40 6.62 26.38 11.51
CA ARG A 40 7.65 26.30 10.48
C ARG A 40 8.97 26.79 11.06
N ILE A 41 10.05 26.09 10.75
CA ILE A 41 11.42 26.53 11.07
C ILE A 41 11.85 27.52 9.98
N GLU A 42 12.07 28.79 10.33
CA GLU A 42 12.55 29.77 9.34
C GLU A 42 14.01 29.47 8.94
N GLY A 43 14.32 29.70 7.67
CA GLY A 43 15.61 29.33 7.08
C GLY A 43 15.71 27.86 6.63
N GLU A 44 14.74 27.03 7.00
CA GLU A 44 14.69 25.61 6.64
C GLU A 44 13.42 25.23 5.86
N ARG A 45 13.45 24.01 5.30
CA ARG A 45 12.27 23.32 4.75
C ARG A 45 11.76 22.28 5.75
N SER A 46 11.60 22.73 6.99
CA SER A 46 11.20 21.90 8.13
C SER A 46 9.93 22.45 8.76
N TRP A 47 8.99 21.55 9.06
CA TRP A 47 7.70 21.84 9.67
C TRP A 47 7.43 20.88 10.82
N GLY A 48 6.81 21.38 11.88
CA GLY A 48 6.33 20.58 13.01
C GLY A 48 4.81 20.66 13.12
N ILE A 49 4.19 19.53 13.47
CA ILE A 49 2.77 19.42 13.80
C ILE A 49 2.62 18.53 15.04
N GLN A 50 1.67 18.86 15.92
CA GLN A 50 1.37 18.13 17.16
C GLN A 50 0.21 17.12 16.98
N PHE A 51 -0.36 17.03 15.79
CA PHE A 51 -1.52 16.18 15.47
C PHE A 51 -1.19 15.20 14.35
N HIS A 52 -2.04 14.20 14.17
CA HIS A 52 -1.88 13.13 13.17
C HIS A 52 -2.66 13.44 11.88
N PRO A 53 -2.03 13.91 10.79
CA PRO A 53 -2.72 14.19 9.53
C PRO A 53 -3.05 12.93 8.72
N GLU A 54 -2.50 11.78 9.08
CA GLU A 54 -2.68 10.49 8.39
C GLU A 54 -3.96 9.76 8.80
N VAL A 55 -4.56 10.12 9.94
CA VAL A 55 -5.74 9.44 10.47
C VAL A 55 -7.03 10.09 10.01
N TYR A 56 -8.06 9.27 9.83
CA TYR A 56 -9.38 9.69 9.36
C TYR A 56 -10.01 10.85 10.17
N HIS A 57 -9.72 10.92 11.47
CA HIS A 57 -10.26 11.94 12.37
C HIS A 57 -9.76 13.37 12.04
N SER A 58 -8.62 13.50 11.36
CA SER A 58 -8.13 14.76 10.82
C SER A 58 -8.72 15.00 9.43
N THR A 59 -9.81 15.78 9.35
CA THR A 59 -10.68 15.87 8.16
C THR A 59 -9.95 16.37 6.92
N ASP A 60 -8.95 17.22 7.10
CA ASP A 60 -8.14 17.82 6.03
C ASP A 60 -6.71 17.29 6.00
N GLY A 61 -6.44 16.19 6.72
CA GLY A 61 -5.11 15.62 6.90
C GLY A 61 -4.44 15.19 5.58
N ILE A 62 -5.20 14.58 4.67
CA ILE A 62 -4.72 14.21 3.32
C ILE A 62 -4.31 15.46 2.52
N THR A 63 -5.07 16.55 2.61
CA THR A 63 -4.74 17.82 1.96
C THR A 63 -3.43 18.40 2.52
N LEU A 64 -3.23 18.30 3.85
CA LEU A 64 -1.98 18.71 4.49
C LEU A 64 -0.79 17.86 4.02
N LEU A 65 -0.92 16.54 3.98
CA LEU A 65 0.11 15.63 3.48
C LEU A 65 0.43 15.90 2.01
N ARG A 66 -0.59 16.16 1.17
CA ARG A 66 -0.39 16.52 -0.24
C ARG A 66 0.36 17.85 -0.39
N ASN A 67 0.00 18.86 0.40
CA ASN A 67 0.71 20.14 0.42
C ASN A 67 2.19 19.94 0.77
N PHE A 68 2.49 19.04 1.70
CA PHE A 68 3.86 18.74 2.07
C PHE A 68 4.60 17.96 0.98
N VAL A 69 4.09 16.79 0.59
CA VAL A 69 4.78 15.89 -0.35
C VAL A 69 4.88 16.49 -1.76
N VAL A 70 3.80 17.08 -2.28
CA VAL A 70 3.78 17.62 -3.65
C VAL A 70 4.19 19.08 -3.67
N GLY A 71 3.58 19.91 -2.82
CA GLY A 71 3.79 21.35 -2.84
C GLY A 71 5.15 21.76 -2.28
N ILE A 72 5.47 21.30 -1.06
CA ILE A 72 6.72 21.63 -0.39
C ILE A 72 7.84 20.81 -0.96
N CYS A 73 7.84 19.47 -0.86
CA CYS A 73 8.95 18.61 -1.26
C CYS A 73 9.15 18.57 -2.78
N GLY A 74 8.09 18.77 -3.57
CA GLY A 74 8.15 18.73 -5.04
C GLY A 74 8.15 17.31 -5.61
N CYS A 75 7.64 16.32 -4.87
CA CYS A 75 7.57 14.94 -5.36
C CYS A 75 6.66 14.85 -6.59
N LYS A 76 7.17 14.24 -7.65
CA LYS A 76 6.43 13.94 -8.87
C LYS A 76 5.43 12.85 -8.52
N GLN A 77 4.14 13.07 -8.78
CA GLN A 77 3.07 12.08 -8.50
C GLN A 77 3.06 10.99 -9.59
N ASP A 78 4.22 10.42 -9.87
CA ASP A 78 4.46 9.45 -10.93
C ASP A 78 4.39 7.99 -10.44
N TRP A 79 4.24 7.77 -9.14
CA TRP A 79 3.90 6.46 -8.58
C TRP A 79 2.44 6.11 -8.87
N THR A 80 2.22 5.39 -9.96
CA THR A 80 0.90 4.95 -10.44
C THR A 80 0.85 3.43 -10.59
N PRO A 81 -0.34 2.80 -10.56
CA PRO A 81 -0.47 1.37 -10.84
C PRO A 81 0.13 0.96 -12.19
N GLU A 82 -0.06 1.76 -13.25
CA GLU A 82 0.55 1.50 -14.56
C GLU A 82 2.08 1.51 -14.52
N SER A 83 2.71 2.55 -13.97
CA SER A 83 4.18 2.65 -13.89
C SER A 83 4.77 1.56 -13.01
N PHE A 84 4.06 1.18 -11.93
CA PHE A 84 4.43 0.06 -11.08
C PHE A 84 4.42 -1.27 -11.84
N VAL A 85 3.36 -1.55 -12.60
CA VAL A 85 3.24 -2.79 -13.40
C VAL A 85 4.35 -2.85 -14.45
N GLU A 86 4.58 -1.77 -15.20
CA GLU A 86 5.63 -1.72 -16.23
C GLU A 86 7.02 -1.95 -15.64
N THR A 87 7.34 -1.25 -14.54
CA THR A 87 8.64 -1.35 -13.86
C THR A 87 8.85 -2.75 -13.29
N THR A 88 7.84 -3.28 -12.58
CA THR A 88 7.93 -4.61 -11.96
C THR A 88 8.08 -5.72 -13.00
N VAL A 89 7.32 -5.68 -14.11
CA VAL A 89 7.42 -6.69 -15.16
C VAL A 89 8.79 -6.66 -15.84
N ARG A 90 9.36 -5.48 -16.08
CA ARG A 90 10.70 -5.32 -16.62
C ARG A 90 11.75 -5.93 -15.69
N GLU A 91 11.72 -5.54 -14.41
CA GLU A 91 12.66 -6.04 -13.40
C GLU A 91 12.57 -7.56 -13.22
N LEU A 92 11.36 -8.13 -13.21
CA LEU A 92 11.16 -9.58 -13.15
C LEU A 92 11.74 -10.28 -14.38
N ARG A 93 11.54 -9.72 -15.58
CA ARG A 93 12.09 -10.29 -16.82
C ARG A 93 13.62 -10.27 -16.83
N GLU A 94 14.22 -9.16 -16.42
CA GLU A 94 15.69 -9.03 -16.31
C GLU A 94 16.27 -10.00 -15.30
N LYS A 95 15.61 -10.14 -14.14
CA LYS A 95 16.07 -11.01 -13.05
C LYS A 95 15.93 -12.49 -13.36
N LEU A 96 14.84 -12.90 -14.01
CA LEU A 96 14.49 -14.31 -14.20
C LEU A 96 14.97 -14.86 -15.55
N GLY A 97 15.08 -14.01 -16.59
CA GLY A 97 15.45 -14.47 -17.94
C GLY A 97 14.56 -15.63 -18.41
N ASP A 98 15.19 -16.77 -18.68
CA ASP A 98 14.55 -18.00 -19.14
C ASP A 98 14.29 -19.03 -18.02
N ASP A 99 14.51 -18.66 -16.75
CA ASP A 99 14.27 -19.55 -15.62
C ASP A 99 12.79 -19.93 -15.50
N ARG A 100 12.55 -21.14 -14.97
CA ARG A 100 11.22 -21.62 -14.62
C ARG A 100 10.90 -21.31 -13.17
N VAL A 101 9.72 -20.75 -12.93
CA VAL A 101 9.25 -20.36 -11.60
C VAL A 101 8.03 -21.18 -11.22
N VAL A 102 8.05 -21.75 -10.01
CA VAL A 102 6.88 -22.41 -9.40
C VAL A 102 6.25 -21.45 -8.39
N LEU A 103 4.94 -21.27 -8.47
CA LEU A 103 4.17 -20.42 -7.57
C LEU A 103 3.01 -21.19 -6.93
N GLY A 104 2.92 -21.15 -5.61
CA GLY A 104 1.73 -21.59 -4.88
C GLY A 104 0.63 -20.53 -4.97
N LEU A 105 -0.53 -20.91 -5.50
CA LEU A 105 -1.75 -20.11 -5.45
C LEU A 105 -2.56 -20.53 -4.23
N SER A 106 -3.01 -19.56 -3.43
CA SER A 106 -3.87 -19.82 -2.27
C SER A 106 -5.35 -19.56 -2.54
N GLY A 107 -5.67 -18.92 -3.67
CA GLY A 107 -6.99 -18.33 -3.95
C GLY A 107 -7.12 -16.87 -3.51
N GLY A 108 -6.16 -16.36 -2.73
CA GLY A 108 -6.11 -14.95 -2.32
C GLY A 108 -5.67 -14.00 -3.44
N VAL A 109 -6.04 -12.73 -3.29
CA VAL A 109 -5.71 -11.64 -4.24
C VAL A 109 -4.21 -11.51 -4.42
N ASP A 110 -3.42 -11.55 -3.35
CA ASP A 110 -1.96 -11.35 -3.41
C ASP A 110 -1.27 -12.38 -4.33
N SER A 111 -1.53 -13.68 -4.10
CA SER A 111 -0.95 -14.76 -4.91
C SER A 111 -1.41 -14.69 -6.36
N SER A 112 -2.64 -14.23 -6.61
CA SER A 112 -3.21 -14.07 -7.94
C SER A 112 -2.57 -12.89 -8.69
N VAL A 113 -2.39 -11.74 -8.04
CA VAL A 113 -1.69 -10.58 -8.62
C VAL A 113 -0.23 -10.92 -8.90
N ALA A 114 0.45 -11.60 -7.97
CA ALA A 114 1.82 -12.08 -8.18
C ALA A 114 1.93 -13.00 -9.40
N ALA A 115 0.99 -13.95 -9.55
CA ALA A 115 0.94 -14.84 -10.70
C ALA A 115 0.78 -14.08 -12.02
N VAL A 116 -0.09 -13.07 -12.06
CA VAL A 116 -0.30 -12.26 -13.27
C VAL A 116 0.95 -11.44 -13.63
N LEU A 117 1.62 -10.83 -12.65
CA LEU A 117 2.87 -10.09 -12.89
C LEU A 117 3.98 -11.01 -13.41
N LEU A 118 4.17 -12.17 -12.78
CA LEU A 118 5.13 -13.18 -13.24
C LEU A 118 4.77 -13.70 -14.63
N HIS A 119 3.50 -13.99 -14.89
CA HIS A 119 3.07 -14.46 -16.20
C HIS A 119 3.31 -13.42 -17.30
N ARG A 120 3.10 -12.13 -17.03
CA ARG A 120 3.47 -11.05 -17.96
C ARG A 120 4.99 -10.96 -18.19
N ALA A 121 5.79 -11.27 -17.18
CA ALA A 121 7.25 -11.23 -17.28
C ALA A 121 7.83 -12.42 -18.05
N ILE A 122 7.45 -13.65 -17.69
CA ILE A 122 8.08 -14.91 -18.13
C ILE A 122 7.13 -15.92 -18.80
N GLY A 123 5.83 -15.59 -18.93
CA GLY A 123 4.86 -16.37 -19.69
C GLY A 123 4.76 -17.83 -19.27
N LYS A 124 5.06 -18.73 -20.23
CA LYS A 124 4.98 -20.19 -20.07
C LYS A 124 5.96 -20.77 -19.04
N ASN A 125 6.98 -20.02 -18.64
CA ASN A 125 7.96 -20.46 -17.65
C ASN A 125 7.42 -20.37 -16.21
N LEU A 126 6.27 -19.72 -16.01
CA LEU A 126 5.53 -19.77 -14.75
C LEU A 126 4.68 -21.05 -14.69
N TYR A 127 4.81 -21.79 -13.60
CA TYR A 127 3.96 -22.92 -13.26
C TYR A 127 3.30 -22.69 -11.90
N CYS A 128 1.97 -22.59 -11.90
CA CYS A 128 1.21 -22.35 -10.68
C CYS A 128 0.60 -23.64 -10.15
N ILE A 129 0.58 -23.80 -8.83
CA ILE A 129 -0.04 -24.94 -8.15
C ILE A 129 -1.09 -24.39 -7.19
N PHE A 130 -2.33 -24.84 -7.34
CA PHE A 130 -3.43 -24.50 -6.41
C PHE A 130 -3.92 -25.78 -5.74
N VAL A 131 -3.83 -25.82 -4.41
CA VAL A 131 -4.14 -27.01 -3.61
C VAL A 131 -5.43 -26.79 -2.84
N ASP A 132 -6.40 -27.69 -3.04
CA ASP A 132 -7.59 -27.80 -2.20
C ASP A 132 -7.32 -28.77 -1.05
N SER A 133 -7.16 -28.21 0.15
CA SER A 133 -7.02 -28.97 1.39
C SER A 133 -8.34 -29.47 1.97
N GLY A 134 -9.49 -29.15 1.36
CA GLY A 134 -10.82 -29.41 1.92
C GLY A 134 -11.30 -28.36 2.93
N LEU A 135 -10.51 -27.31 3.19
CA LEU A 135 -10.82 -26.22 4.12
C LEU A 135 -11.12 -24.88 3.43
N LEU A 136 -11.22 -24.88 2.11
CA LEU A 136 -11.61 -23.71 1.33
C LEU A 136 -13.11 -23.39 1.54
N ARG A 137 -13.52 -22.17 1.20
CA ARG A 137 -14.94 -21.81 1.21
C ARG A 137 -15.69 -22.64 0.17
N LYS A 138 -17.01 -22.74 0.35
CA LYS A 138 -17.89 -23.47 -0.56
C LYS A 138 -17.63 -23.07 -2.02
N ASN A 139 -17.27 -24.05 -2.85
CA ASN A 139 -17.00 -23.92 -4.30
C ASN A 139 -15.82 -22.99 -4.67
N GLU A 140 -14.98 -22.59 -3.71
CA GLU A 140 -13.87 -21.67 -3.97
C GLU A 140 -12.86 -22.29 -4.94
N PHE A 141 -12.52 -23.58 -4.78
CA PHE A 141 -11.56 -24.25 -5.65
C PHE A 141 -11.93 -24.17 -7.14
N ASP A 142 -13.14 -24.59 -7.48
CA ASP A 142 -13.60 -24.62 -8.87
C ASP A 142 -13.77 -23.20 -9.43
N SER A 143 -14.29 -22.27 -8.62
CA SER A 143 -14.51 -20.88 -9.02
C SER A 143 -13.19 -20.15 -9.31
N VAL A 144 -12.20 -20.34 -8.44
CA VAL A 144 -10.87 -19.76 -8.58
C VAL A 144 -10.12 -20.37 -9.78
N LEU A 145 -10.15 -21.70 -9.96
CA LEU A 145 -9.55 -22.34 -11.13
C LEU A 145 -10.16 -21.84 -12.44
N GLU A 146 -11.49 -21.65 -12.49
CA GLU A 146 -12.15 -21.12 -13.68
C GLU A 146 -11.71 -19.69 -13.97
N SER A 147 -11.56 -18.85 -12.94
CA SER A 147 -11.07 -17.47 -13.11
C SER A 147 -9.65 -17.43 -13.70
N TYR A 148 -8.78 -18.37 -13.34
CA TYR A 148 -7.41 -18.43 -13.84
C TYR A 148 -7.30 -18.87 -15.30
N LYS A 149 -8.25 -19.67 -15.81
CA LYS A 149 -8.29 -20.02 -17.23
C LYS A 149 -8.46 -18.79 -18.12
N GLY A 150 -9.34 -17.86 -17.70
CA GLY A 150 -9.54 -16.58 -18.41
C GLY A 150 -8.30 -15.69 -18.45
N MET A 151 -7.34 -15.91 -17.55
CA MET A 151 -6.10 -15.14 -17.44
C MET A 151 -4.92 -15.78 -18.21
N GLY A 152 -5.08 -16.98 -18.78
CA GLY A 152 -4.00 -17.69 -19.50
C GLY A 152 -2.93 -18.30 -18.60
N LEU A 153 -3.16 -18.38 -17.28
CA LEU A 153 -2.20 -18.92 -16.32
C LEU A 153 -2.07 -20.44 -16.45
N ASN A 154 -0.84 -20.94 -16.42
CA ASN A 154 -0.55 -22.37 -16.37
C ASN A 154 -0.74 -22.88 -14.93
N VAL A 155 -1.96 -23.27 -14.57
CA VAL A 155 -2.32 -23.68 -13.20
C VAL A 155 -2.63 -25.17 -13.13
N LYS A 156 -1.99 -25.85 -12.18
CA LYS A 156 -2.34 -27.20 -11.75
C LYS A 156 -3.17 -27.15 -10.48
N GLY A 157 -4.46 -27.46 -10.61
CA GLY A 157 -5.32 -27.76 -9.47
C GLY A 157 -5.00 -29.14 -8.88
N VAL A 158 -4.91 -29.21 -7.56
CA VAL A 158 -4.66 -30.45 -6.79
C VAL A 158 -5.75 -30.59 -5.74
N LYS A 159 -6.59 -31.63 -5.86
CA LYS A 159 -7.57 -31.99 -4.82
C LYS A 159 -6.89 -32.89 -3.80
N ALA A 160 -6.67 -32.38 -2.59
CA ALA A 160 -5.97 -33.05 -1.50
C ALA A 160 -6.82 -33.18 -0.22
N HIS A 161 -8.12 -32.93 -0.29
CA HIS A 161 -9.05 -32.99 0.85
C HIS A 161 -8.99 -34.32 1.61
N ASP A 162 -9.11 -35.46 0.93
CA ASP A 162 -9.09 -36.79 1.58
C ASP A 162 -7.79 -37.04 2.34
N ARG A 163 -6.66 -36.62 1.74
CA ARG A 163 -5.35 -36.75 2.38
C ARG A 163 -5.24 -35.84 3.60
N PHE A 164 -5.62 -34.58 3.46
CA PHE A 164 -5.51 -33.60 4.53
C PHE A 164 -6.40 -33.96 5.73
N LEU A 165 -7.63 -34.42 5.46
CA LEU A 165 -8.56 -34.84 6.51
C LEU A 165 -8.22 -36.20 7.11
N GLY A 166 -7.59 -37.10 6.35
CA GLY A 166 -7.14 -38.40 6.85
C GLY A 166 -5.89 -38.34 7.74
N ASP A 167 -5.10 -37.26 7.63
CA ASP A 167 -3.89 -37.01 8.44
C ASP A 167 -4.18 -36.23 9.74
N LEU A 168 -5.44 -35.86 10.00
CA LEU A 168 -5.92 -35.18 11.22
C LEU A 168 -6.43 -36.16 12.28
#